data_AF-A0A847DVG1-F1
#
_entry.id   AF-A0A847DVG1-F1
#
_cell.length_a   1.000
_cell.length_b   1.000
_cell.length_c   1.000
_cell.angle_alpha   90.00
_cell.angle_beta   90.00
_cell.angle_gamma   90.00
#
_symmetry.space_group_name_H-M   'P 1'
#
loop_
_entity.id
_entity.type
_entity.pdbx_description
1 polymer ?
#
loop_
_entity_poly.entity_id
_entity_poly.type
_entity_poly.pdbx_seq_one_letter_code
_entity_poly.pdbx_strand_id
1 'polypeptide(L)'
;LHVDLSDIFVDGDVGKDEILQAGDAIYVNRAPAYYIYGQVQRPGMYAIERGMTVAQAIAKAGGLTARGTERGLKLQRRNAVGEVETFEVKLDDAVRADDLLQVRESLF
;
A
#
# COMPACT_ATOMS: atom_id res chain seq x y z
N LEU A 1 -21.14 -13.86 1.73
CA LEU A 1 -20.43 -14.21 0.49
C LEU A 1 -19.33 -13.19 0.26
N HIS A 2 -18.12 -13.62 -0.07
CA HIS A 2 -17.02 -12.72 -0.43
C HIS A 2 -16.59 -13.04 -1.86
N VAL A 3 -16.53 -12.02 -2.71
CA VAL A 3 -16.21 -12.13 -4.13
C VAL A 3 -14.98 -11.27 -4.41
N ASP A 4 -13.92 -11.86 -4.97
CA ASP A 4 -12.80 -11.12 -5.53
C ASP A 4 -13.08 -10.86 -7.01
N LEU A 5 -13.32 -9.60 -7.35
CA LEU A 5 -13.64 -9.18 -8.71
C LEU A 5 -12.47 -9.42 -9.68
N SER A 6 -11.24 -9.54 -9.18
CA SER A 6 -10.06 -9.84 -10.01
C SER A 6 -10.18 -11.20 -10.68
N ASP A 7 -10.69 -12.20 -9.95
CA ASP A 7 -10.83 -13.56 -10.48
C ASP A 7 -11.78 -13.59 -11.68
N ILE A 8 -12.83 -12.76 -11.66
CA ILE A 8 -13.85 -12.71 -12.72
C ILE A 8 -13.37 -11.85 -13.90
N PHE A 9 -12.88 -10.64 -13.64
CA PHE A 9 -12.60 -9.66 -14.71
C PHE A 9 -11.17 -9.69 -15.23
N VAL A 10 -10.21 -10.15 -14.44
CA VAL A 10 -8.80 -10.25 -14.85
C VAL A 10 -8.49 -11.68 -15.27
N ASP A 11 -8.84 -12.66 -14.43
CA ASP A 11 -8.51 -14.06 -14.68
C ASP A 11 -9.59 -14.78 -15.51
N GLY A 12 -10.78 -14.19 -15.66
CA GLY A 12 -11.87 -14.71 -16.50
C GLY A 12 -12.62 -15.90 -15.91
N ASP A 13 -12.51 -16.13 -14.59
CA ASP A 13 -13.18 -17.22 -13.89
C ASP A 13 -14.67 -16.90 -13.68
N VAL A 14 -15.46 -17.18 -14.71
CA VAL A 14 -16.92 -17.06 -14.71
C VAL A 14 -17.61 -17.95 -13.67
N GLY A 15 -16.91 -18.97 -13.13
CA GLY A 15 -17.44 -19.82 -12.06
C GLY A 15 -17.58 -19.10 -10.72
N LYS A 16 -16.95 -17.93 -10.58
CA LYS A 16 -17.07 -17.06 -9.40
C LYS A 16 -18.05 -15.91 -9.58
N ASP A 17 -18.71 -15.84 -10.74
CA ASP A 17 -19.76 -14.86 -10.96
C ASP A 17 -21.04 -15.28 -10.21
N GLU A 18 -21.53 -14.39 -9.35
CA GLU A 18 -22.56 -14.68 -8.38
C GLU A 18 -23.84 -13.94 -8.77
N ILE A 19 -24.91 -14.69 -9.03
CA ILE A 19 -26.20 -14.12 -9.40
C ILE A 19 -26.85 -13.51 -8.15
N LEU A 20 -27.04 -12.20 -8.18
CA LEU A 20 -27.70 -11.46 -7.11
C LEU A 20 -29.22 -11.62 -7.16
N GLN A 21 -29.84 -11.66 -5.99
CA GLN A 21 -31.28 -11.76 -5.83
C GLN A 21 -31.87 -10.48 -5.24
N ALA A 22 -33.19 -10.31 -5.42
CA ALA A 22 -33.91 -9.19 -4.83
C ALA A 22 -33.81 -9.24 -3.30
N GLY A 23 -33.27 -8.17 -2.70
CA GLY A 23 -33.04 -8.08 -1.25
C GLY A 23 -31.57 -8.21 -0.85
N ASP A 24 -30.67 -8.54 -1.77
CA ASP A 24 -29.24 -8.59 -1.49
C ASP A 24 -28.64 -7.20 -1.32
N ALA A 25 -27.64 -7.10 -0.42
CA ALA A 25 -26.86 -5.88 -0.20
C ALA A 25 -25.38 -6.15 -0.54
N ILE A 26 -24.82 -5.32 -1.42
CA ILE A 26 -23.41 -5.40 -1.81
C ILE A 26 -22.61 -4.44 -0.95
N TYR A 27 -21.59 -4.95 -0.28
CA TYR A 27 -20.64 -4.13 0.48
C TYR A 27 -19.26 -4.17 -0.18
N VAL A 28 -18.77 -3.02 -0.61
CA VAL A 28 -17.42 -2.87 -1.19
C VAL A 28 -16.51 -2.27 -0.15
N ASN A 29 -15.56 -3.06 0.35
CA ASN A 29 -14.54 -2.60 1.27
C ASN A 29 -13.66 -1.54 0.58
N ARG A 30 -13.25 -0.52 1.34
CA ARG A 30 -12.22 0.41 0.86
C ARG A 30 -10.93 -0.37 0.60
N ALA A 31 -10.26 -0.07 -0.51
CA ALA A 31 -8.97 -0.66 -0.80
C ALA A 31 -7.99 -0.40 0.37
N PRO A 32 -7.24 -1.41 0.82
CA PRO A 32 -6.22 -1.22 1.83
C PRO A 32 -5.21 -0.16 1.35
N ALA A 33 -4.66 0.61 2.29
CA ALA A 33 -3.83 1.76 1.97
C ALA A 33 -2.57 1.79 2.83
N TYR A 34 -1.54 2.48 2.33
CA TYR A 34 -0.34 2.86 3.09
C TYR A 34 -0.17 4.38 3.05
N TYR A 35 0.67 4.89 3.94
CA TYR A 35 0.96 6.31 4.05
C TYR A 35 2.44 6.55 3.77
N ILE A 36 2.75 7.58 2.98
CA ILE A 36 4.12 8.00 2.70
C ILE A 36 4.28 9.49 2.95
N TYR A 37 5.33 9.88 3.65
CA TYR A 37 5.58 11.26 4.03
C TYR A 37 7.08 11.57 4.13
N GLY A 38 7.39 12.86 4.32
CA GLY A 38 8.75 13.37 4.35
C GLY A 38 9.19 13.84 2.96
N GLN A 39 10.41 13.50 2.55
CA GLN A 39 11.04 14.03 1.33
C GLN A 39 10.63 13.31 0.04
N VAL A 40 9.32 13.30 -0.22
CA VAL A 40 8.70 12.87 -1.49
C VAL A 40 7.93 14.00 -2.14
N GLN A 41 7.74 13.95 -3.46
CA GLN A 41 7.06 15.03 -4.20
C GLN A 41 5.60 15.21 -3.77
N ARG A 42 4.88 14.12 -3.50
CA ARG A 42 3.46 14.09 -3.15
C ARG A 42 3.26 13.18 -1.93
N PRO A 43 3.45 13.70 -0.71
CA PRO A 43 3.16 12.95 0.50
C PRO A 43 1.65 12.72 0.63
N GLY A 44 1.24 11.57 1.18
CA GLY A 44 -0.17 11.25 1.35
C GLY A 44 -0.47 9.77 1.52
N MET A 45 -1.75 9.45 1.43
CA MET A 45 -2.29 8.09 1.49
C MET A 45 -2.44 7.53 0.07
N TYR A 46 -2.02 6.28 -0.11
CA TYR A 46 -2.07 5.59 -1.40
C TYR A 46 -2.67 4.19 -1.22
N ALA A 47 -3.47 3.76 -2.20
CA ALA A 47 -3.96 2.38 -2.24
C ALA A 47 -2.80 1.41 -2.45
N ILE A 48 -2.83 0.31 -1.71
CA ILE A 48 -1.84 -0.75 -1.83
C ILE A 48 -2.17 -1.69 -2.99
N GLU A 49 -1.14 -2.12 -3.69
CA GLU A 49 -1.23 -3.12 -4.75
C GLU A 49 -0.58 -4.43 -4.32
N ARG A 50 -0.97 -5.54 -4.95
CA ARG A 50 -0.35 -6.85 -4.67
C ARG A 50 1.14 -6.80 -5.02
N GLY A 51 1.98 -7.22 -4.07
CA GLY A 51 3.43 -7.26 -4.26
C GLY A 51 4.12 -5.89 -4.25
N MET A 52 3.45 -4.86 -3.73
CA MET A 52 3.97 -3.49 -3.76
C MET A 52 5.26 -3.32 -2.93
N THR A 53 6.29 -2.73 -3.54
CA THR A 53 7.59 -2.46 -2.90
C THR A 53 7.74 -1.01 -2.45
N VAL A 54 8.73 -0.73 -1.60
CA VAL A 54 9.09 0.63 -1.16
C VAL A 54 9.45 1.52 -2.36
N ALA A 55 10.18 1.00 -3.36
CA ALA A 55 10.47 1.74 -4.59
C ALA A 55 9.21 2.17 -5.33
N GLN A 56 8.24 1.25 -5.49
CA GLN A 56 6.97 1.54 -6.12
C GLN A 56 6.16 2.55 -5.32
N ALA A 57 6.22 2.48 -3.98
CA ALA A 57 5.57 3.44 -3.11
C ALA A 57 6.12 4.86 -3.27
N ILE A 58 7.45 4.99 -3.35
CA ILE A 58 8.13 6.26 -3.63
C ILE A 58 7.76 6.77 -5.04
N ALA A 59 7.77 5.89 -6.04
CA ALA A 59 7.40 6.25 -7.41
C ALA A 59 5.96 6.77 -7.51
N LYS A 60 4.99 6.12 -6.83
CA LYS A 60 3.60 6.60 -6.74
C LYS A 60 3.48 7.96 -6.04
N ALA A 61 4.35 8.25 -5.09
CA ALA A 61 4.46 9.56 -4.45
C ALA A 61 5.15 10.62 -5.33
N GLY A 62 5.43 10.31 -6.60
CA GLY A 62 6.08 11.21 -7.55
C GLY A 62 7.60 11.23 -7.43
N GLY A 63 8.20 10.27 -6.72
CA GLY A 63 9.64 10.22 -6.48
C GLY A 63 10.07 11.06 -5.29
N LEU A 64 11.39 11.08 -5.07
CA LEU A 64 12.01 11.88 -4.01
C LEU A 64 11.99 13.38 -4.33
N THR A 65 12.01 14.22 -3.31
CA THR A 65 12.36 15.64 -3.48
C THR A 65 13.85 15.79 -3.75
N ALA A 66 14.29 17.00 -4.14
CA ALA A 66 15.72 17.31 -4.29
C ALA A 66 16.54 17.13 -3.00
N ARG A 67 15.88 17.07 -1.83
CA ARG A 67 16.51 16.85 -0.53
C ARG A 67 16.29 15.42 0.00
N GLY A 68 15.54 14.58 -0.71
CA GLY A 68 15.24 13.22 -0.28
C GLY A 68 16.38 12.26 -0.47
N THR A 69 16.36 11.16 0.28
CA THR A 69 17.31 10.06 0.14
C THR A 69 16.65 8.70 0.31
N GLU A 70 17.16 7.70 -0.39
CA GLU A 70 16.81 6.29 -0.23
C GLU A 70 17.57 5.65 0.94
N ARG A 71 18.51 6.37 1.55
CA ARG A 71 19.29 5.88 2.70
C ARG A 71 18.54 6.13 4.00
N GLY A 72 18.49 5.12 4.87
CA GLY A 72 17.84 5.26 6.17
C GLY A 72 16.33 5.51 6.06
N LEU A 73 15.69 4.99 5.02
CA LEU A 73 14.23 4.94 4.92
C LEU A 73 13.68 4.21 6.14
N LYS A 74 12.62 4.75 6.73
CA LYS A 74 11.98 4.12 7.89
C LYS A 74 10.57 3.70 7.53
N LEU A 75 10.19 2.52 7.97
CA LEU A 75 8.84 2.03 7.87
C LEU A 75 8.33 1.73 9.26
N GLN A 76 7.15 2.25 9.59
CA GLN A 76 6.44 1.88 10.80
C GLN A 76 5.29 0.95 10.44
N ARG A 77 5.21 -0.17 11.15
CA ARG A 77 4.20 -1.21 10.92
C ARG A 77 3.61 -1.65 12.24
N ARG A 78 2.30 -1.83 12.26
CA ARG A 78 1.61 -2.44 13.40
C ARG A 78 1.78 -3.95 13.35
N ASN A 79 2.29 -4.55 14.43
CA ASN A 79 2.39 -6.00 14.57
C ASN A 79 1.04 -6.63 14.97
N ALA A 80 0.97 -7.96 15.04
CA ALA A 80 -0.26 -8.70 15.34
C ALA A 80 -0.83 -8.41 16.75
N VAL A 81 0.01 -7.92 17.67
CA VAL A 81 -0.36 -7.59 19.05
C VAL A 81 -0.80 -6.12 19.17
N GLY A 82 -0.73 -5.36 18.07
CA GLY A 82 -1.14 -3.97 18.00
C GLY A 82 -0.04 -2.95 18.28
N GLU A 83 1.20 -3.38 18.51
CA GLU A 83 2.33 -2.48 18.75
C GLU A 83 2.89 -1.95 17.43
N VAL A 84 3.34 -0.70 17.43
CA VAL A 84 3.96 -0.08 16.24
C VAL A 84 5.47 -0.26 16.32
N GLU A 85 6.01 -1.04 15.42
CA GLU A 85 7.45 -1.25 15.26
C GLU A 85 7.98 -0.35 14.15
N THR A 86 9.18 0.21 14.34
CA THR A 86 9.88 0.99 13.31
C THR A 86 11.15 0.28 12.91
N PHE A 87 11.34 0.06 11.61
CA PHE A 87 12.54 -0.56 11.08
C PHE A 87 13.06 0.20 9.85
N GLU A 88 14.36 0.04 9.60
CA GLU A 88 14.98 0.52 8.37
C GLU A 88 14.60 -0.42 7.22
N VAL A 89 14.28 0.16 6.06
CA VAL A 89 13.82 -0.58 4.88
C VAL A 89 14.67 -0.28 3.65
N LYS A 90 14.72 -1.25 2.76
CA LYS A 90 15.30 -1.16 1.42
C LYS A 90 14.21 -0.95 0.38
N LEU A 91 14.62 -0.59 -0.83
CA LEU A 91 13.72 -0.31 -1.95
C LEU A 91 12.91 -1.53 -2.41
N ASP A 92 13.46 -2.73 -2.26
CA ASP A 92 12.87 -4.01 -2.62
C ASP A 92 11.97 -4.59 -1.52
N ASP A 93 11.98 -4.01 -0.32
CA ASP A 93 11.12 -4.48 0.77
C ASP A 93 9.65 -4.25 0.46
N ALA A 94 8.82 -5.20 0.90
CA ALA A 94 7.39 -5.15 0.70
C ALA A 94 6.71 -4.13 1.63
N VAL A 95 5.87 -3.29 1.04
CA VAL A 95 4.92 -2.43 1.74
C VAL A 95 3.65 -3.22 2.01
N ARG A 96 3.03 -2.97 3.16
CA ARG A 96 1.79 -3.60 3.64
C ARG A 96 0.76 -2.54 3.98
N ALA A 97 -0.48 -2.98 4.11
CA ALA A 97 -1.57 -2.12 4.54
C ALA A 97 -1.24 -1.51 5.91
N ASP A 98 -1.62 -0.25 6.08
CA ASP A 98 -1.41 0.58 7.27
C ASP A 98 0.06 0.90 7.59
N ASP A 99 1.00 0.61 6.68
CA ASP A 99 2.38 1.04 6.81
C ASP A 99 2.52 2.56 6.73
N LEU A 100 3.43 3.10 7.54
CA LEU A 100 3.89 4.49 7.50
C LEU A 100 5.33 4.53 6.99
N LEU A 101 5.50 4.89 5.73
CA LEU A 101 6.80 5.04 5.09
C LEU A 101 7.29 6.49 5.22
N GLN A 102 8.39 6.66 5.94
CA GLN A 102 9.07 7.94 6.11
C GLN A 102 10.29 8.03 5.21
N VAL A 103 10.28 9.01 4.32
CA VAL A 103 11.43 9.38 3.49
C VAL A 103 12.20 10.52 4.16
N ARG A 104 13.47 10.26 4.48
CA ARG A 104 14.32 11.22 5.21
C ARG A 104 14.97 12.23 4.28
N GLU A 105 15.43 13.32 4.87
CA GLU A 105 16.34 14.28 4.21
C GLU A 105 17.75 13.70 4.11
N SER A 106 18.43 13.98 3.00
CA SER A 106 19.83 13.65 2.80
C SER A 106 20.69 14.50 3.73
N LEU A 107 21.49 13.84 4.56
CA LEU A 107 22.54 14.50 5.32
C LEU A 107 23.76 14.61 4.40
N PHE A 108 24.21 15.84 4.16
CA PHE A 108 25.35 16.17 3.29
C PHE A 108 26.68 15.60 3.81
#